data_AF-A0A8H9IT99-F1
#
_entry.id   AF-A0A8H9IT99-F1
#
_cell.length_a   1.000
_cell.length_b   1.000
_cell.length_c   1.000
_cell.angle_alpha   90.00
_cell.angle_beta   90.00
_cell.angle_gamma   90.00
#
_symmetry.space_group_name_H-M   'P 1'
#
loop_
_entity.id
_entity.type
_entity.pdbx_description
1 polymer ?
#
loop_
_entity_poly.entity_id
_entity_poly.type
_entity_poly.pdbx_seq_one_letter_code
_entity_poly.pdbx_strand_id
1 'polypeptide(L)'
;MTESGIPQQTRYGIEVSGRVADVDGAPVPGAAVTLVDAAGRQTGRTTADDGGRFRLAAPGMGSYVLITSAPAHQPEATTVTVTGSPVRLEIALRGSGGLRGVVRAAVTGVPIMGAAVTLTDSRGDVVDSRLSGPGGDYAFTSLPPGTYVLAVNAAGYRPAALAVTTGETGAAQQDVELPDGAVLHGSVSLPEGPRPAVSVTLLDEGGHVVRTTYADESGRYAFHDLDPGTYTVVATSYSPSRTVVRVVDGARTQHDVQLV
;
A
#
# COMPACT_ATOMS: atom_id res chain seq x y z
N MET A 1 42.89 55.20 -14.20
CA MET A 1 41.78 55.25 -13.23
C MET A 1 40.77 54.21 -13.68
N THR A 2 41.01 52.94 -13.37
CA THR A 2 40.46 52.20 -12.20
C THR A 2 38.94 52.13 -12.21
N GLU A 3 38.41 50.93 -12.44
CA GLU A 3 37.46 50.25 -11.55
C GLU A 3 37.42 48.78 -11.99
N SER A 4 38.19 47.93 -11.30
CA SER A 4 37.73 47.21 -10.10
C SER A 4 36.93 45.98 -10.51
N GLY A 5 37.65 44.86 -10.58
CA GLY A 5 37.05 43.54 -10.61
C GLY A 5 36.09 43.39 -9.43
N ILE A 6 34.89 42.91 -9.73
CA ILE A 6 33.93 42.51 -8.72
C ILE A 6 34.45 41.19 -8.14
N PRO A 7 34.90 41.12 -6.87
CA PRO A 7 35.22 39.84 -6.28
C PRO A 7 33.92 39.03 -6.15
N GLN A 8 33.90 37.83 -6.72
CA GLN A 8 32.86 36.84 -6.48
C GLN A 8 32.81 36.57 -4.97
N GLN A 9 31.71 36.95 -4.31
CA GLN A 9 31.48 36.63 -2.91
C GLN A 9 31.27 35.13 -2.74
N THR A 10 32.35 34.41 -2.44
CA THR A 10 32.29 33.05 -1.90
C THR A 10 31.70 33.14 -0.51
N ARG A 11 30.46 32.69 -0.32
CA ARG A 11 29.82 32.62 1.01
C ARG A 11 30.64 31.67 1.90
N TYR A 12 31.26 32.21 2.95
CA TYR A 12 31.96 31.47 4.00
C TYR A 12 30.94 30.70 4.86
N GLY A 13 30.52 29.53 4.40
CA GLY A 13 29.85 28.56 5.26
C GLY A 13 30.87 27.69 5.99
N ILE A 14 30.50 27.17 7.17
CA ILE A 14 31.34 26.23 7.91
C ILE A 14 31.28 24.88 7.19
N GLU A 15 32.43 24.32 6.85
CA GLU A 15 32.49 23.09 6.07
C GLU A 15 31.88 21.90 6.82
N VAL A 16 31.05 21.13 6.13
CA VAL A 16 30.59 19.80 6.53
C VAL A 16 31.03 18.84 5.44
N SER A 17 32.00 17.98 5.72
CA SER A 17 32.54 17.01 4.77
C SER A 17 32.55 15.61 5.34
N GLY A 18 32.80 14.62 4.50
CA GLY A 18 32.78 13.24 4.96
C GLY A 18 32.89 12.22 3.85
N ARG A 19 32.65 10.97 4.22
CA ARG A 19 32.55 9.83 3.31
C ARG A 19 31.24 9.07 3.55
N VAL A 20 30.57 8.72 2.47
CA VAL A 20 29.43 7.80 2.43
C VAL A 20 29.95 6.43 2.02
N ALA A 21 29.68 5.44 2.86
CA ALA A 21 29.99 4.04 2.61
C ALA A 21 28.77 3.17 2.93
N ASP A 22 28.78 1.93 2.47
CA ASP A 22 27.85 0.92 2.96
C ASP A 22 28.32 0.35 4.31
N VAL A 23 27.55 -0.58 4.87
CA VAL A 23 27.88 -1.24 6.15
C VAL A 23 29.14 -2.11 6.09
N ASP A 24 29.55 -2.52 4.89
CA ASP A 24 30.79 -3.28 4.64
C ASP A 24 32.00 -2.34 4.41
N GLY A 25 31.78 -1.02 4.40
CA GLY A 25 32.80 0.01 4.23
C GLY A 25 33.12 0.36 2.77
N ALA A 26 32.42 -0.24 1.80
CA ALA A 26 32.59 0.10 0.39
C ALA A 26 32.03 1.51 0.10
N PRO A 27 32.70 2.33 -0.73
CA PRO A 27 32.22 3.67 -1.02
C PRO A 27 30.88 3.62 -1.77
N VAL A 28 29.95 4.52 -1.45
CA VAL A 28 28.68 4.67 -2.18
C VAL A 28 28.75 5.92 -3.07
N PRO A 29 29.28 5.79 -4.30
CA PRO A 29 29.36 6.93 -5.21
C PRO A 29 27.96 7.35 -5.67
N GLY A 30 27.79 8.64 -5.98
CA GLY A 30 26.50 9.15 -6.43
C GLY A 30 25.46 9.33 -5.33
N ALA A 31 25.79 9.03 -4.05
CA ALA A 31 24.89 9.29 -2.93
C ALA A 31 24.56 10.78 -2.84
N ALA A 32 23.27 11.11 -2.82
CA ALA A 32 22.81 12.47 -2.64
C ALA A 32 22.84 12.83 -1.15
N VAL A 33 23.56 13.90 -0.81
CA VAL A 33 23.71 14.38 0.56
C VAL A 33 23.08 15.76 0.67
N THR A 34 22.11 15.92 1.57
CA THR A 34 21.33 17.15 1.74
C THR A 34 21.46 17.63 3.18
N LEU A 35 21.86 18.89 3.36
CA LEU A 35 21.93 19.55 4.67
C LEU A 35 20.66 20.37 4.88
N VAL A 36 20.00 20.15 6.01
CA VAL A 36 18.73 20.79 6.40
C VAL A 36 18.93 21.47 7.76
N ASP A 37 18.48 22.72 7.90
CA ASP A 37 18.53 23.43 9.18
C ASP A 37 17.39 23.01 10.14
N ALA A 38 17.44 23.47 11.40
CA ALA A 38 16.42 23.15 12.41
C ALA A 38 15.00 23.63 12.05
N ALA A 39 14.84 24.53 11.07
CA ALA A 39 13.54 24.96 10.57
C ALA A 39 13.03 24.05 9.42
N GLY A 40 13.74 22.98 9.09
CA GLY A 40 13.40 22.07 8.00
C GLY A 40 13.77 22.59 6.62
N ARG A 41 14.53 23.70 6.53
CA ARG A 41 14.90 24.28 5.24
C ARG A 41 16.21 23.69 4.74
N GLN A 42 16.21 23.24 3.49
CA GLN A 42 17.43 22.79 2.82
C GLN A 42 18.42 23.97 2.70
N THR A 43 19.61 23.80 3.29
CA THR A 43 20.68 24.81 3.26
C THR A 43 21.81 24.44 2.30
N GLY A 44 21.92 23.17 1.91
CA GLY A 44 22.90 22.71 0.93
C GLY A 44 22.56 21.32 0.41
N ARG A 45 23.04 21.00 -0.79
CA ARG A 45 22.94 19.67 -1.39
C ARG A 45 24.15 19.39 -2.27
N THR A 46 24.64 18.17 -2.22
CA THR A 46 25.76 17.69 -3.03
C THR A 46 25.60 16.22 -3.35
N THR A 47 26.49 15.69 -4.16
CA THR A 47 26.56 14.27 -4.51
C THR A 47 27.95 13.75 -4.15
N ALA A 48 28.02 12.54 -3.57
CA ALA A 48 29.29 11.90 -3.24
C ALA A 48 30.10 11.51 -4.50
N ASP A 49 31.41 11.71 -4.45
CA ASP A 49 32.36 11.33 -5.52
C ASP A 49 32.54 9.80 -5.64
N ASP A 50 33.38 9.36 -6.59
CA ASP A 50 33.69 7.93 -6.80
C ASP A 50 34.28 7.23 -5.57
N GLY A 51 34.89 7.98 -4.65
CA GLY A 51 35.39 7.50 -3.36
C GLY A 51 34.38 7.61 -2.22
N GLY A 52 33.14 8.00 -2.52
CA GLY A 52 32.06 8.26 -1.55
C GLY A 52 32.21 9.60 -0.81
N ARG A 53 33.16 10.46 -1.19
CA ARG A 53 33.41 11.71 -0.44
C ARG A 53 32.44 12.81 -0.84
N PHE A 54 32.01 13.59 0.15
CA PHE A 54 31.14 14.74 -0.07
C PHE A 54 31.66 15.97 0.69
N ARG A 55 31.22 17.15 0.24
CA ARG A 55 31.49 18.43 0.90
C ARG A 55 30.32 19.38 0.73
N LEU A 56 29.91 20.00 1.84
CA LEU A 56 28.83 20.97 1.97
C LEU A 56 29.31 22.14 2.84
N ALA A 57 28.57 23.24 2.80
CA ALA A 57 28.82 24.42 3.62
C ALA A 57 27.56 24.75 4.42
N ALA A 58 27.68 24.73 5.75
CA ALA A 58 26.64 25.16 6.68
C ALA A 58 26.63 26.70 6.75
N PRO A 59 25.47 27.37 6.59
CA PRO A 59 25.41 28.83 6.60
C PRO A 59 25.83 29.51 7.91
N GLY A 60 25.84 28.77 9.03
CA GLY A 60 26.21 29.29 10.33
C GLY A 60 26.40 28.17 11.35
N MET A 61 26.63 28.56 12.60
CA MET A 61 26.66 27.63 13.74
C MET A 61 25.23 27.19 14.08
N GLY A 62 25.07 25.96 14.52
CA GLY A 62 23.77 25.41 14.89
C GLY A 62 23.68 23.91 14.69
N SER A 63 22.49 23.37 14.95
CA SER A 63 22.15 21.98 14.66
C SER A 63 21.55 21.88 13.25
N TYR A 64 22.04 20.89 12.50
CA TYR A 64 21.60 20.56 11.16
C TYR A 64 21.29 19.07 11.07
N VAL A 65 20.43 18.68 10.14
CA VAL A 65 20.20 17.28 9.76
C VAL A 65 20.81 17.05 8.39
N LEU A 66 21.65 16.03 8.29
CA LEU A 66 22.26 15.56 7.06
C LEU A 66 21.48 14.34 6.59
N ILE A 67 20.73 14.50 5.51
CA ILE A 67 19.94 13.44 4.88
C ILE A 67 20.75 12.90 3.72
N THR A 68 21.14 11.63 3.80
CA THR A 68 21.90 10.95 2.76
C THR A 68 21.04 9.85 2.16
N SER A 69 20.96 9.80 0.83
CA SER A 69 20.17 8.81 0.10
C SER A 69 20.93 8.32 -1.13
N ALA A 70 20.88 7.02 -1.40
CA ALA A 70 21.44 6.43 -2.61
C ALA A 70 20.49 5.35 -3.16
N PRO A 71 20.54 5.05 -4.47
CA PRO A 71 19.80 3.92 -5.03
C PRO A 71 20.15 2.60 -4.32
N ALA A 72 19.16 1.74 -4.12
CA ALA A 72 19.31 0.46 -3.42
C ALA A 72 19.88 0.56 -1.99
N HIS A 73 19.77 1.73 -1.35
CA HIS A 73 20.11 1.93 0.05
C HIS A 73 18.98 2.65 0.80
N GLN A 74 18.87 2.37 2.09
CA GLN A 74 17.98 3.13 2.97
C GLN A 74 18.52 4.54 3.20
N PRO A 75 17.67 5.58 3.12
CA PRO A 75 18.07 6.92 3.51
C PRO A 75 18.49 6.98 4.98
N GLU A 76 19.58 7.69 5.26
CA GLU A 76 20.07 7.91 6.62
C GLU A 76 20.01 9.40 6.96
N ALA A 77 19.45 9.70 8.13
CA ALA A 77 19.39 11.06 8.67
C ALA A 77 20.32 11.19 9.87
N THR A 78 21.42 11.91 9.70
CA THR A 78 22.43 12.14 10.76
C THR A 78 22.32 13.56 11.29
N THR A 79 22.22 13.73 12.61
CA THR A 79 22.26 15.07 13.22
C THR A 79 23.69 15.56 13.33
N VAL A 80 23.96 16.77 12.86
CA VAL A 80 25.27 17.40 12.83
C VAL A 80 25.22 18.71 13.62
N THR A 81 26.10 18.87 14.61
CA THR A 81 26.23 20.14 15.35
C THR A 81 27.44 20.90 14.82
N VAL A 82 27.21 22.11 14.32
CA VAL A 82 28.22 22.98 13.73
C VAL A 82 28.57 24.08 14.73
N THR A 83 29.80 24.10 15.23
CA THR A 83 30.26 25.01 16.30
C THR A 83 31.37 25.96 15.86
N GLY A 84 31.52 26.24 14.56
CA GLY A 84 32.50 27.21 14.03
C GLY A 84 33.76 26.58 13.42
N SER A 85 33.95 25.27 13.54
CA SER A 85 35.04 24.52 12.87
C SER A 85 34.47 23.53 11.87
N PRO A 86 35.25 23.14 10.82
CA PRO A 86 34.84 22.09 9.89
C PRO A 86 34.45 20.81 10.61
N VAL A 87 33.35 20.21 10.18
CA VAL A 87 32.85 18.93 10.70
C VAL A 87 33.14 17.84 9.67
N ARG A 88 33.73 16.72 10.12
CA ARG A 88 33.96 15.53 9.29
C ARG A 88 33.13 14.36 9.82
N LEU A 89 32.43 13.66 8.92
CA LEU A 89 31.55 12.54 9.25
C LEU A 89 31.84 11.32 8.37
N GLU A 90 31.54 10.14 8.90
CA GLU A 90 31.37 8.92 8.12
C GLU A 90 29.90 8.50 8.21
N ILE A 91 29.29 8.23 7.06
CA ILE A 91 27.88 7.90 6.91
C ILE A 91 27.80 6.48 6.36
N ALA A 92 27.05 5.61 7.02
CA ALA A 92 26.96 4.19 6.70
C ALA A 92 25.55 3.85 6.23
N LEU A 93 25.34 3.87 4.92
CA LEU A 93 24.05 3.52 4.33
C LEU A 93 23.83 2.01 4.38
N ARG A 94 22.70 1.60 4.95
CA ARG A 94 22.28 0.20 4.87
C ARG A 94 21.74 -0.11 3.48
N GLY A 95 22.09 -1.27 2.95
CA GLY A 95 21.47 -1.78 1.75
C GLY A 95 19.95 -1.89 1.89
N SER A 96 19.26 -1.72 0.77
CA SER A 96 17.83 -1.98 0.66
C SER A 96 17.59 -2.93 -0.50
N GLY A 97 16.87 -4.01 -0.24
CA GLY A 97 16.43 -4.92 -1.28
C GLY A 97 15.18 -4.45 -1.99
N GLY A 98 14.56 -5.37 -2.70
CA GLY A 98 13.22 -5.24 -3.22
C GLY A 98 12.47 -6.55 -3.14
N LEU A 99 11.20 -6.52 -3.51
CA LEU A 99 10.38 -7.71 -3.64
C LEU A 99 9.58 -7.61 -4.92
N ARG A 100 9.69 -8.60 -5.79
CA ARG A 100 8.91 -8.65 -7.03
C ARG A 100 8.29 -10.02 -7.23
N GLY A 101 7.27 -10.08 -8.06
CA GLY A 101 6.58 -11.32 -8.36
C GLY A 101 5.48 -11.15 -9.37
N VAL A 102 4.78 -12.25 -9.61
CA VAL A 102 3.55 -12.27 -10.40
C VAL A 102 2.43 -12.90 -9.58
N VAL A 103 1.24 -12.29 -9.62
CA VAL A 103 0.00 -12.84 -9.06
C VAL A 103 -0.73 -13.62 -10.15
N ARG A 104 -1.10 -14.87 -9.88
CA ARG A 104 -1.78 -15.77 -10.83
C ARG A 104 -2.92 -16.53 -10.15
N ALA A 105 -3.90 -16.93 -10.94
CA ALA A 105 -4.92 -17.87 -10.49
C ALA A 105 -4.29 -19.26 -10.29
N ALA A 106 -4.51 -19.88 -9.13
CA ALA A 106 -3.87 -21.15 -8.77
C ALA A 106 -4.25 -22.31 -9.71
N VAL A 107 -5.50 -22.31 -10.22
CA VAL A 107 -5.99 -23.39 -11.08
C VAL A 107 -5.60 -23.19 -12.54
N THR A 108 -5.83 -21.99 -13.08
CA THR A 108 -5.64 -21.73 -14.52
C THR A 108 -4.25 -21.23 -14.87
N GLY A 109 -3.48 -20.76 -13.88
CA GLY A 109 -2.17 -20.11 -14.08
C GLY A 109 -2.25 -18.74 -14.76
N VAL A 110 -3.46 -18.24 -15.05
CA VAL A 110 -3.66 -16.94 -15.71
C VAL A 110 -3.24 -15.81 -14.77
N PRO A 111 -2.46 -14.82 -15.23
CA PRO A 111 -2.12 -13.67 -14.41
C PRO A 111 -3.33 -12.83 -13.99
N ILE A 112 -3.33 -12.37 -12.75
CA ILE A 112 -4.43 -11.57 -12.19
C ILE A 112 -4.00 -10.11 -12.15
N MET A 113 -4.62 -9.30 -13.00
CA MET A 113 -4.47 -7.84 -13.00
C MET A 113 -5.34 -7.21 -11.92
N GLY A 114 -4.84 -6.15 -11.29
CA GLY A 114 -5.63 -5.39 -10.30
C GLY A 114 -5.78 -6.09 -8.95
N ALA A 115 -5.00 -7.14 -8.68
CA ALA A 115 -4.91 -7.73 -7.35
C ALA A 115 -4.25 -6.73 -6.40
N ALA A 116 -4.87 -6.47 -5.26
CA ALA A 116 -4.31 -5.63 -4.21
C ALA A 116 -3.23 -6.40 -3.46
N VAL A 117 -1.98 -5.96 -3.62
CA VAL A 117 -0.78 -6.51 -2.99
C VAL A 117 -0.31 -5.56 -1.90
N THR A 118 -0.41 -6.00 -0.65
CA THR A 118 -0.05 -5.24 0.54
C THR A 118 1.11 -5.90 1.26
N LEU A 119 2.15 -5.13 1.56
CA LEU A 119 3.29 -5.59 2.33
C LEU A 119 3.21 -5.03 3.75
N THR A 120 3.27 -5.91 4.72
CA THR A 120 3.17 -5.58 6.15
C THR A 120 4.44 -6.02 6.87
N ASP A 121 4.94 -5.26 7.83
CA ASP A 121 6.10 -5.65 8.63
C ASP A 121 5.73 -6.63 9.77
N SER A 122 6.73 -7.05 10.54
CA SER A 122 6.54 -7.94 11.70
C SER A 122 5.65 -7.36 12.83
N ARG A 123 5.39 -6.06 12.83
CA ARG A 123 4.52 -5.39 13.82
C ARG A 123 3.08 -5.27 13.36
N GLY A 124 2.79 -5.64 12.11
CA GLY A 124 1.48 -5.47 11.50
C GLY A 124 1.29 -4.11 10.83
N ASP A 125 2.34 -3.29 10.72
CA ASP A 125 2.27 -1.99 10.06
C ASP A 125 2.40 -2.16 8.54
N VAL A 126 1.51 -1.50 7.80
CA VAL A 126 1.56 -1.50 6.33
C VAL A 126 2.75 -0.68 5.88
N VAL A 127 3.70 -1.35 5.21
CA VAL A 127 4.91 -0.74 4.68
C VAL A 127 4.62 -0.10 3.33
N ASP A 128 3.92 -0.83 2.46
CA ASP A 128 3.53 -0.37 1.13
C ASP A 128 2.37 -1.20 0.59
N SER A 129 1.60 -0.65 -0.36
CA SER A 129 0.49 -1.33 -1.03
C SER A 129 0.35 -0.86 -2.48
N ARG A 130 0.05 -1.78 -3.39
CA ARG A 130 -0.31 -1.42 -4.78
C ARG A 130 -1.16 -2.49 -5.44
N LEU A 131 -1.57 -2.20 -6.67
CA LEU A 131 -2.25 -3.14 -7.54
C LEU A 131 -1.26 -3.86 -8.48
N SER A 132 -1.50 -5.12 -8.78
CA SER A 132 -0.77 -5.86 -9.82
C SER A 132 -1.05 -5.31 -11.22
N GLY A 133 -0.04 -5.35 -12.08
CA GLY A 133 -0.12 -4.90 -13.47
C GLY A 133 -0.88 -5.87 -14.40
N PRO A 134 -1.00 -5.54 -15.71
CA PRO A 134 -1.69 -6.38 -16.69
C PRO A 134 -1.12 -7.80 -16.83
N GLY A 135 0.18 -7.97 -16.57
CA GLY A 135 0.85 -9.27 -16.55
C GLY A 135 0.78 -9.97 -15.19
N GLY A 136 -0.03 -9.46 -14.24
CA GLY A 136 -0.06 -9.87 -12.84
C GLY A 136 1.16 -9.43 -12.03
N ASP A 137 2.07 -8.66 -12.63
CA ASP A 137 3.34 -8.29 -12.04
C ASP A 137 3.21 -7.27 -10.91
N TYR A 138 4.11 -7.36 -9.94
CA TYR A 138 4.28 -6.38 -8.87
C TYR A 138 5.77 -6.29 -8.50
N ALA A 139 6.31 -5.08 -8.23
CA ALA A 139 7.67 -4.85 -7.70
C ALA A 139 7.80 -3.72 -6.62
N PHE A 140 8.13 -4.07 -5.37
CA PHE A 140 8.38 -3.15 -4.25
C PHE A 140 9.88 -2.86 -4.27
N THR A 141 10.23 -1.59 -4.25
CA THR A 141 11.62 -1.16 -4.31
C THR A 141 12.05 -0.57 -2.99
N SER A 142 13.34 -0.67 -2.67
CA SER A 142 13.95 -0.05 -1.50
C SER A 142 13.37 -0.52 -0.16
N LEU A 143 13.16 -1.83 -0.04
CA LEU A 143 12.70 -2.44 1.20
C LEU A 143 13.88 -2.66 2.16
N PRO A 144 13.77 -2.25 3.43
CA PRO A 144 14.73 -2.64 4.45
C PRO A 144 14.88 -4.16 4.53
N PRO A 145 16.07 -4.67 4.85
CA PRO A 145 16.27 -6.09 5.12
C PRO A 145 15.38 -6.51 6.29
N GLY A 146 14.70 -7.64 6.15
CA GLY A 146 13.80 -8.12 7.17
C GLY A 146 12.75 -9.09 6.64
N THR A 147 11.89 -9.53 7.56
CA THR A 147 10.75 -10.40 7.23
C THR A 147 9.47 -9.58 7.19
N TYR A 148 8.69 -9.82 6.16
CA TYR A 148 7.43 -9.16 5.87
C TYR A 148 6.34 -10.19 5.61
N VAL A 149 5.09 -9.76 5.73
CA VAL A 149 3.92 -10.51 5.28
C VAL A 149 3.38 -9.84 4.02
N LEU A 150 3.38 -10.59 2.93
CA LEU A 150 2.78 -10.21 1.66
C LEU A 150 1.34 -10.73 1.63
N ALA A 151 0.37 -9.82 1.79
CA ALA A 151 -1.04 -10.11 1.68
C ALA A 151 -1.55 -9.71 0.29
N VAL A 152 -2.20 -10.64 -0.41
CA VAL A 152 -2.75 -10.41 -1.75
C VAL A 152 -4.24 -10.73 -1.77
N ASN A 153 -5.03 -9.80 -2.30
CA ASN A 153 -6.48 -9.93 -2.43
C ASN A 153 -6.93 -9.56 -3.85
N ALA A 154 -7.85 -10.32 -4.42
CA ALA A 154 -8.47 -10.03 -5.71
C ALA A 154 -9.92 -10.52 -5.73
N ALA A 155 -10.81 -9.78 -6.38
CA ALA A 155 -12.21 -10.18 -6.52
C ALA A 155 -12.31 -11.48 -7.35
N GLY A 156 -13.18 -12.41 -6.94
CA GLY A 156 -13.26 -13.73 -7.56
C GLY A 156 -12.29 -14.77 -6.97
N TYR A 157 -11.40 -14.35 -6.06
CA TYR A 157 -10.32 -15.18 -5.52
C TYR A 157 -10.25 -15.16 -4.00
N ARG A 158 -9.72 -16.23 -3.42
CA ARG A 158 -9.41 -16.28 -1.98
C ARG A 158 -8.12 -15.49 -1.71
N PRO A 159 -8.08 -14.65 -0.66
CA PRO A 159 -6.85 -13.95 -0.29
C PRO A 159 -5.72 -14.91 0.10
N ALA A 160 -4.49 -14.51 -0.19
CA ALA A 160 -3.29 -15.23 0.23
C ALA A 160 -2.41 -14.33 1.11
N ALA A 161 -1.76 -14.92 2.12
CA ALA A 161 -0.79 -14.23 2.96
C ALA A 161 0.49 -15.09 3.05
N LEU A 162 1.62 -14.55 2.61
CA LEU A 162 2.90 -15.25 2.57
C LEU A 162 3.96 -14.49 3.35
N ALA A 163 4.74 -15.19 4.17
CA ALA A 163 5.93 -14.63 4.78
C ALA A 163 7.05 -14.56 3.73
N VAL A 164 7.72 -13.40 3.64
CA VAL A 164 8.79 -13.15 2.68
C VAL A 164 9.94 -12.41 3.34
N THR A 165 11.17 -12.73 2.96
CA THR A 165 12.37 -12.08 3.49
C THR A 165 13.06 -11.30 2.38
N THR A 166 13.38 -10.03 2.65
CA THR A 166 14.22 -9.21 1.76
C THR A 166 15.62 -9.09 2.35
N GLY A 167 16.62 -9.11 1.48
CA GLY A 167 18.03 -8.92 1.84
C GLY A 167 18.48 -7.47 1.73
N GLU A 168 19.77 -7.26 1.93
CA GLU A 168 20.43 -5.93 1.82
C GLU A 168 20.62 -5.48 0.37
N THR A 169 20.61 -6.42 -0.58
CA THR A 169 20.73 -6.11 -2.00
C THR A 169 19.84 -7.01 -2.86
N GLY A 170 19.52 -6.54 -4.06
CA GLY A 170 18.71 -7.27 -5.03
C GLY A 170 17.22 -7.33 -4.69
N ALA A 171 16.43 -7.84 -5.63
CA ALA A 171 14.99 -8.03 -5.42
C ALA A 171 14.69 -9.52 -5.22
N ALA A 172 14.08 -9.86 -4.08
CA ALA A 172 13.52 -11.18 -3.85
C ALA A 172 12.40 -11.46 -4.87
N GLN A 173 12.31 -12.71 -5.34
CA GLN A 173 11.22 -13.16 -6.20
C GLN A 173 10.23 -13.93 -5.35
N GLN A 174 8.96 -13.54 -5.36
CA GLN A 174 7.87 -14.26 -4.72
C GLN A 174 6.65 -14.26 -5.64
N ASP A 175 6.37 -15.36 -6.32
CA ASP A 175 5.11 -15.46 -7.04
C ASP A 175 3.98 -15.82 -6.06
N VAL A 176 2.76 -15.38 -6.38
CA VAL A 176 1.59 -15.58 -5.55
C VAL A 176 0.50 -16.25 -6.37
N GLU A 177 0.04 -17.39 -5.90
CA GLU A 177 -1.10 -18.10 -6.48
C GLU A 177 -2.32 -17.87 -5.60
N LEU A 178 -3.39 -17.33 -6.20
CA LEU A 178 -4.67 -17.16 -5.53
C LEU A 178 -5.62 -18.29 -5.93
N PRO A 179 -6.13 -19.08 -4.96
CA PRO A 179 -7.20 -20.03 -5.23
C PRO A 179 -8.47 -19.30 -5.70
N ASP A 180 -9.22 -19.92 -6.62
CA ASP A 180 -10.53 -19.39 -7.02
C ASP A 180 -11.50 -19.38 -5.83
N GLY A 181 -12.31 -18.33 -5.73
CA GLY A 181 -13.43 -18.29 -4.82
C GLY A 181 -14.56 -19.18 -5.33
N ALA A 182 -15.17 -19.97 -4.45
CA ALA A 182 -16.35 -20.74 -4.84
C ALA A 182 -17.53 -19.79 -5.11
N VAL A 183 -18.32 -20.10 -6.13
CA VAL A 183 -19.51 -19.34 -6.49
C VAL A 183 -20.75 -20.20 -6.27
N LEU A 184 -21.65 -19.77 -5.40
CA LEU A 184 -22.97 -20.36 -5.25
C LEU A 184 -23.99 -19.48 -5.98
N HIS A 185 -24.65 -20.01 -6.99
CA HIS A 185 -25.73 -19.31 -7.69
C HIS A 185 -26.99 -20.17 -7.70
N GLY A 186 -28.14 -19.52 -7.80
CA GLY A 186 -29.43 -20.18 -7.86
C GLY A 186 -30.53 -19.25 -8.32
N SER A 187 -31.76 -19.73 -8.29
CA SER A 187 -32.95 -18.91 -8.53
C SER A 187 -34.04 -19.21 -7.52
N VAL A 188 -34.79 -18.16 -7.18
CA VAL A 188 -36.00 -18.22 -6.36
C VAL A 188 -37.20 -18.10 -7.29
N SER A 189 -38.04 -19.13 -7.30
CA SER A 189 -39.31 -19.13 -8.03
C SER A 189 -40.43 -19.64 -7.15
N LEU A 190 -41.64 -19.13 -7.38
CA LEU A 190 -42.89 -19.69 -6.90
C LEU A 190 -43.57 -20.47 -8.04
N PRO A 191 -44.59 -21.30 -7.76
CA PRO A 191 -45.40 -21.93 -8.80
C PRO A 191 -45.98 -20.94 -9.82
N GLU A 192 -46.16 -19.69 -9.40
CA GLU A 192 -46.77 -18.60 -10.17
C GLU A 192 -45.76 -17.78 -11.01
N GLY A 193 -44.46 -18.08 -10.87
CA GLY A 193 -43.38 -17.40 -11.60
C GLY A 193 -42.21 -16.92 -10.72
N PRO A 194 -41.16 -16.33 -11.32
CA PRO A 194 -40.03 -15.76 -10.59
C PRO A 194 -40.49 -14.58 -9.71
N ARG A 195 -39.89 -14.45 -8.52
CA ARG A 195 -40.15 -13.34 -7.59
C ARG A 195 -38.90 -12.44 -7.51
N PRO A 196 -38.97 -11.20 -8.02
CA PRO A 196 -37.92 -10.21 -7.79
C PRO A 196 -37.82 -9.84 -6.31
N ALA A 197 -36.65 -9.34 -5.90
CA ALA A 197 -36.43 -8.70 -4.60
C ALA A 197 -36.64 -9.61 -3.36
N VAL A 198 -36.60 -10.94 -3.53
CA VAL A 198 -36.53 -11.87 -2.39
C VAL A 198 -35.15 -11.76 -1.74
N SER A 199 -35.10 -11.60 -0.43
CA SER A 199 -33.86 -11.61 0.34
C SER A 199 -33.36 -13.06 0.46
N VAL A 200 -32.15 -13.32 0.00
CA VAL A 200 -31.48 -14.62 0.08
C VAL A 200 -30.30 -14.49 1.03
N THR A 201 -30.33 -15.24 2.12
CA THR A 201 -29.30 -15.27 3.17
C THR A 201 -28.55 -16.58 3.13
N LEU A 202 -27.23 -16.52 3.11
CA LEU A 202 -26.31 -17.66 3.19
C LEU A 202 -25.82 -17.81 4.62
N LEU A 203 -25.97 -19.00 5.19
CA LEU A 203 -25.51 -19.37 6.53
C LEU A 203 -24.37 -20.39 6.45
N ASP A 204 -23.41 -20.31 7.37
CA ASP A 204 -22.37 -21.33 7.56
C ASP A 204 -22.90 -22.59 8.28
N GLU A 205 -22.05 -23.60 8.48
CA GLU A 205 -22.40 -24.83 9.20
C GLU A 205 -22.82 -24.58 10.67
N GLY A 206 -22.31 -23.50 11.28
CA GLY A 206 -22.71 -23.06 12.63
C GLY A 206 -24.04 -22.29 12.67
N GLY A 207 -24.66 -22.04 11.52
CA GLY A 207 -25.89 -21.26 11.40
C GLY A 207 -25.68 -19.74 11.44
N HIS A 208 -24.43 -19.25 11.39
CA HIS A 208 -24.16 -17.82 11.33
C HIS A 208 -24.35 -17.27 9.92
N VAL A 209 -24.84 -16.04 9.83
CA VAL A 209 -25.00 -15.34 8.55
C VAL A 209 -23.64 -15.01 7.95
N VAL A 210 -23.34 -15.59 6.80
CA VAL A 210 -22.15 -15.31 6.00
C VAL A 210 -22.40 -14.12 5.09
N ARG A 211 -23.53 -14.12 4.36
CA ARG A 211 -23.87 -13.05 3.42
C ARG A 211 -25.38 -12.99 3.18
N THR A 212 -25.90 -11.83 2.79
CA THR A 212 -27.27 -11.67 2.28
C THR A 212 -27.23 -10.93 0.96
N THR A 213 -28.05 -11.37 0.00
CA THR A 213 -28.24 -10.76 -1.32
C THR A 213 -29.73 -10.72 -1.66
N TYR A 214 -30.09 -10.10 -2.78
CA TYR A 214 -31.47 -10.08 -3.28
C TYR A 214 -31.54 -10.76 -4.64
N ALA A 215 -32.62 -11.51 -4.87
CA ALA A 215 -32.92 -12.06 -6.18
C ALA A 215 -33.24 -10.95 -7.18
N ASP A 216 -32.70 -11.07 -8.40
CA ASP A 216 -32.94 -10.13 -9.50
C ASP A 216 -34.37 -10.25 -10.07
N GLU A 217 -34.69 -9.47 -11.11
CA GLU A 217 -36.02 -9.49 -11.75
C GLU A 217 -36.42 -10.85 -12.33
N SER A 218 -35.44 -11.70 -12.65
CA SER A 218 -35.64 -13.07 -13.11
C SER A 218 -35.63 -14.10 -11.96
N GLY A 219 -35.53 -13.63 -10.71
CA GLY A 219 -35.44 -14.45 -9.52
C GLY A 219 -34.05 -15.03 -9.26
N ARG A 220 -33.01 -14.66 -10.01
CA ARG A 220 -31.66 -15.23 -9.86
C ARG A 220 -30.86 -14.52 -8.78
N TYR A 221 -29.99 -15.28 -8.11
CA TYR A 221 -29.05 -14.77 -7.11
C TYR A 221 -27.70 -15.47 -7.22
N ALA A 222 -26.65 -14.81 -6.74
CA ALA A 222 -25.31 -15.40 -6.62
C ALA A 222 -24.57 -14.87 -5.40
N PHE A 223 -23.74 -15.75 -4.82
CA PHE A 223 -22.73 -15.47 -3.82
C PHE A 223 -21.38 -15.84 -4.42
N HIS A 224 -20.46 -14.88 -4.41
CA HIS A 224 -19.10 -15.03 -4.90
C HIS A 224 -18.12 -15.11 -3.72
N ASP A 225 -16.91 -15.59 -4.00
CA ASP A 225 -15.79 -15.62 -3.04
C ASP A 225 -16.12 -16.41 -1.77
N LEU A 226 -16.73 -17.58 -1.95
CA LEU A 226 -17.00 -18.50 -0.84
C LEU A 226 -15.82 -19.43 -0.60
N ASP A 227 -15.60 -19.77 0.66
CA ASP A 227 -14.70 -20.85 1.05
C ASP A 227 -15.34 -22.21 0.74
N PRO A 228 -14.56 -23.28 0.49
CA PRO A 228 -15.13 -24.63 0.39
C PRO A 228 -15.76 -25.04 1.73
N GLY A 229 -17.01 -25.48 1.69
CA GLY A 229 -17.71 -25.91 2.89
C GLY A 229 -19.19 -26.17 2.65
N THR A 230 -19.89 -26.54 3.72
CA THR A 230 -21.33 -26.71 3.73
C THR A 230 -21.99 -25.39 4.11
N TYR A 231 -22.92 -24.94 3.27
CA TYR A 231 -23.71 -23.73 3.53
C TYR A 231 -25.20 -24.03 3.46
N THR A 232 -25.98 -23.29 4.24
CA THR A 232 -27.46 -23.31 4.16
C THR A 232 -27.94 -22.02 3.51
N VAL A 233 -28.82 -22.13 2.50
CA VAL A 233 -29.43 -20.98 1.85
C VAL A 233 -30.85 -20.79 2.39
N VAL A 234 -31.17 -19.60 2.88
CA VAL A 234 -32.48 -19.21 3.39
C VAL A 234 -33.03 -18.08 2.54
N ALA A 235 -34.21 -18.27 1.96
CA ALA A 235 -34.92 -17.22 1.23
C ALA A 235 -36.05 -16.65 2.10
N THR A 236 -36.09 -15.32 2.24
CA THR A 236 -37.14 -14.58 2.96
C THR A 236 -37.75 -13.54 2.03
N SER A 237 -39.08 -13.59 1.89
CA SER A 237 -39.84 -12.64 1.10
C SER A 237 -40.62 -11.73 2.05
N TYR A 238 -40.28 -10.45 2.08
CA TYR A 238 -41.20 -9.41 2.55
C TYR A 238 -41.77 -8.72 1.31
N SER A 239 -43.07 -8.86 1.05
CA SER A 239 -43.72 -8.03 0.03
C SER A 239 -43.85 -6.61 0.61
N PRO A 240 -43.16 -5.57 0.09
CA PRO A 240 -43.45 -4.21 0.53
C PRO A 240 -44.86 -3.83 0.08
N SER A 241 -45.78 -3.66 1.02
CA SER A 241 -47.12 -3.14 0.72
C SER A 241 -47.03 -1.64 0.41
N ARG A 242 -47.31 -1.29 -0.85
CA ARG A 242 -47.27 0.10 -1.32
C ARG A 242 -48.69 0.61 -1.51
N THR A 243 -49.14 1.51 -0.64
CA THR A 243 -50.43 2.21 -0.80
C THR A 243 -50.19 3.69 -1.00
N VAL A 244 -50.74 4.25 -2.09
CA VAL A 244 -50.71 5.69 -2.33
C VAL A 244 -51.85 6.33 -1.53
N VAL A 245 -51.49 7.12 -0.51
CA VAL A 245 -52.47 7.86 0.30
C VAL A 245 -52.53 9.30 -0.20
N ARG A 246 -53.73 9.77 -0.57
CA ARG A 246 -53.97 11.18 -0.89
C ARG A 246 -54.53 11.87 0.36
N VAL A 247 -53.83 12.91 0.82
CA VAL A 247 -54.28 13.75 1.93
C VAL A 247 -54.73 15.10 1.36
N VAL A 248 -55.90 15.56 1.78
CA VAL A 248 -56.50 16.85 1.39
C VAL A 248 -56.45 17.78 2.59
N ASP A 249 -56.16 19.06 2.36
CA ASP A 249 -55.93 20.04 3.42
C ASP A 249 -57.15 20.18 4.35
N GLY A 250 -56.90 20.11 5.66
CA GLY A 250 -57.94 20.13 6.71
C GLY A 250 -58.60 18.78 7.05
N ALA A 251 -58.29 17.68 6.36
CA ALA A 251 -58.80 16.34 6.69
C ALA A 251 -57.80 15.52 7.54
N ARG A 252 -58.31 14.78 8.53
CA ARG A 252 -57.54 13.75 9.27
C ARG A 252 -57.64 12.42 8.53
N THR A 253 -56.56 12.00 7.85
CA THR A 253 -56.48 10.70 7.17
C THR A 253 -55.71 9.69 8.03
N GLN A 254 -56.32 8.54 8.32
CA GLN A 254 -55.66 7.37 8.91
C GLN A 254 -55.53 6.29 7.84
N HIS A 255 -54.35 5.68 7.72
CA HIS A 255 -54.08 4.59 6.78
C HIS A 255 -53.24 3.52 7.46
N ASP A 256 -53.78 2.30 7.53
CA ASP A 256 -53.09 1.14 8.10
C ASP A 256 -52.50 0.29 6.96
N VAL A 257 -51.28 -0.20 7.15
CA VAL A 257 -50.56 -1.03 6.18
C VAL A 257 -50.50 -2.46 6.69
N GLN A 258 -51.08 -3.41 5.95
CA GLN A 258 -50.91 -4.83 6.24
C GLN A 258 -49.74 -5.41 5.44
N LEU A 259 -48.92 -6.23 6.12
CA LEU A 259 -47.86 -7.02 5.52
C LEU A 259 -48.48 -8.37 5.09
N VAL A 260 -48.11 -8.88 3.92
CA VAL A 260 -48.48 -10.22 3.44
C VAL A 260 -47.23 -11.08 3.36
#